data_AF-A0A257NF83-F1
#
_entry.id   AF-A0A257NF83-F1
#
_cell.length_a   1.000
_cell.length_b   1.000
_cell.length_c   1.000
_cell.angle_alpha   90.00
_cell.angle_beta   90.00
_cell.angle_gamma   90.00
#
_symmetry.space_group_name_H-M   'P 1'
#
loop_
_entity.id
_entity.type
_entity.pdbx_description
1 polymer ?
#
loop_
_entity_poly.entity_id
_entity_poly.type
_entity_poly.pdbx_seq_one_letter_code
_entity_poly.pdbx_strand_id
1 'polypeptide(L)'
;MAAPAGPKATMGLDPGIRTGVKVAIVDSTGKLLDTETIYPHPPRKQWDESIATLAKLIQRYRVDLVSIGNGTGSRETDQLVADVLKRHSELKFTKITVSEAGASVYSASELAAKEFPDLDVSLRGAVSIARRLQDPLAELVKIDPKSIGVGQYQHDVNQVQLARGLDVVVEDCVNAVGVDVNTASVSLLKQVSGLSASVSENIVAFRNENGPFINRKQLKKVPRLGDKAYEQAAGFLRVMNGDNPLDASAVHPEAYPVVEAIIADTGKSIRDLIGQSNFLRNLNPANYTNEHFGLPTVTDILQELEKPGRDPRPEFKSVEFKAGIEKISDLEPGMRLDGVVTNVANFGAFVDIGVHQDGLVHISHLSDTFIKDPRDAVKTGDMVKVKVLEVDVERKRISLTMKTNTDAVDAPPERNSQKQANKPKQQAPTQGLMANAFAKALKK
;
A
#
# COMPACT_ATOMS: atom_id res chain seq x y z
N MET A 1 -1.63 -4.75 -2.04
CA MET A 1 -0.33 -5.34 -1.63
C MET A 1 0.65 -4.35 -0.99
N ALA A 2 0.19 -3.21 -0.45
CA ALA A 2 1.07 -2.32 0.32
C ALA A 2 1.49 -2.98 1.65
N ALA A 3 2.66 -2.59 2.17
CA ALA A 3 3.18 -3.11 3.43
C ALA A 3 2.23 -2.77 4.59
N PRO A 4 1.81 -3.74 5.42
CA PRO A 4 1.07 -3.45 6.65
C PRO A 4 2.00 -2.87 7.72
N ALA A 5 1.60 -1.79 8.39
CA ALA A 5 2.36 -1.25 9.53
C ALA A 5 2.31 -2.17 10.76
N GLY A 6 1.34 -3.10 10.78
CA GLY A 6 1.18 -4.10 11.81
C GLY A 6 0.31 -3.66 13.00
N PRO A 7 0.25 -4.48 14.05
CA PRO A 7 -0.64 -4.30 15.19
C PRO A 7 -0.10 -3.24 16.16
N LYS A 8 -0.17 -1.98 15.75
CA LYS A 8 0.26 -0.80 16.53
C LYS A 8 -0.91 0.12 16.81
N ALA A 9 -0.92 0.84 17.93
CA ALA A 9 -1.99 1.79 18.20
C ALA A 9 -1.89 2.97 17.20
N THR A 10 -3.00 3.28 16.53
CA THR A 10 -3.01 4.21 15.40
C THR A 10 -4.06 5.29 15.57
N MET A 11 -3.67 6.55 15.39
CA MET A 11 -4.57 7.68 15.20
C MET A 11 -4.80 7.91 13.71
N GLY A 12 -6.03 7.81 13.24
CA GLY A 12 -6.43 8.19 11.89
C GLY A 12 -6.94 9.62 11.84
N LEU A 13 -6.41 10.40 10.90
CA LEU A 13 -6.82 11.76 10.60
C LEU A 13 -7.41 11.80 9.19
N ASP A 14 -8.71 12.10 9.10
CA ASP A 14 -9.41 12.39 7.84
C ASP A 14 -9.45 13.92 7.63
N PRO A 15 -8.60 14.47 6.75
CA PRO A 15 -8.47 15.91 6.61
C PRO A 15 -9.75 16.58 6.11
N GLY A 16 -9.99 17.78 6.61
CA GLY A 16 -11.08 18.62 6.12
C GLY A 16 -10.90 20.06 6.54
N ILE A 17 -11.29 20.98 5.65
CA ILE A 17 -11.15 22.42 5.87
C ILE A 17 -12.37 22.93 6.66
N ARG A 18 -13.51 23.11 5.98
CA ARG A 18 -14.72 23.67 6.59
C ARG A 18 -15.37 22.74 7.62
N THR A 19 -15.36 21.43 7.38
CA THR A 19 -15.99 20.42 8.25
C THR A 19 -15.07 19.92 9.36
N GLY A 20 -13.85 20.46 9.45
CA GLY A 20 -12.83 20.02 10.39
C GLY A 20 -12.14 18.72 9.94
N VAL A 21 -11.06 18.40 10.66
CA VAL A 21 -10.33 17.14 10.55
C VAL A 21 -10.94 16.17 11.55
N LYS A 22 -11.29 14.97 11.08
CA LYS A 22 -11.93 13.94 11.91
C LYS A 22 -10.83 13.05 12.43
N VAL A 23 -10.91 12.74 13.71
CA VAL A 23 -9.90 11.99 14.44
C VAL A 23 -10.54 10.70 14.90
N ALA A 24 -9.86 9.58 14.69
CA ALA A 24 -10.22 8.30 15.26
C ALA A 24 -8.99 7.65 15.87
N ILE A 25 -9.13 7.05 17.06
CA ILE A 25 -8.08 6.26 17.70
C ILE A 25 -8.47 4.80 17.64
N VAL A 26 -7.59 3.96 17.08
CA VAL A 26 -7.73 2.51 17.14
C VAL A 26 -6.58 1.89 17.91
N ASP A 27 -6.87 0.84 18.68
CA ASP A 27 -5.82 0.04 19.33
C ASP A 27 -5.07 -0.85 18.34
N SER A 28 -4.09 -1.62 18.82
CA SER A 28 -3.30 -2.57 18.02
C SER A 28 -4.13 -3.66 17.33
N THR A 29 -5.37 -3.89 17.74
CA THR A 29 -6.30 -4.85 17.12
C THR A 29 -7.21 -4.19 16.08
N GLY A 30 -7.17 -2.86 15.95
CA GLY A 30 -8.05 -2.07 15.11
C GLY A 30 -9.39 -1.74 15.77
N LYS A 31 -9.56 -2.00 17.07
CA LYS A 31 -10.77 -1.61 17.81
C LYS A 31 -10.78 -0.10 18.01
N LEU A 32 -11.91 0.54 17.72
CA LEU A 32 -12.12 1.96 17.97
C LEU A 32 -12.13 2.24 19.48
N LEU A 33 -11.30 3.19 19.91
CA LEU A 33 -11.17 3.63 21.30
C LEU A 33 -11.80 5.00 21.55
N ASP A 34 -11.60 5.94 20.62
CA ASP A 34 -12.04 7.32 20.78
C ASP A 34 -12.17 8.00 19.41
N THR A 35 -12.95 9.08 19.37
CA THR A 35 -13.14 9.90 18.17
C THR A 35 -13.30 11.37 18.55
N GLU A 36 -12.84 12.27 17.69
CA GLU A 36 -12.97 13.71 17.90
C GLU A 36 -13.08 14.43 16.55
N THR A 37 -13.58 15.67 16.55
CA THR A 37 -13.48 16.57 15.39
C THR A 37 -12.78 17.86 15.79
N ILE A 38 -11.63 18.12 15.17
CA ILE A 38 -10.84 19.34 15.40
C ILE A 38 -10.97 20.29 14.21
N TYR A 39 -10.76 21.59 14.43
CA TYR A 39 -10.90 22.62 13.39
C TYR A 39 -9.65 23.50 13.23
N PRO A 40 -8.49 22.90 12.93
CA PRO A 40 -7.21 23.61 12.81
C PRO A 40 -7.21 24.64 11.67
N HIS A 41 -7.99 24.38 10.61
CA HIS A 41 -7.96 25.11 9.35
C HIS A 41 -9.01 26.23 9.30
N PRO A 42 -8.94 27.15 8.31
CA PRO A 42 -10.04 28.08 8.05
C PRO A 42 -11.37 27.34 7.86
N PRO A 43 -12.50 27.89 8.35
CA PRO A 43 -12.67 29.25 8.88
C PRO A 43 -12.35 29.40 10.37
N ARG A 44 -12.26 28.31 11.16
CA ARG A 44 -12.13 28.42 12.62
C ARG A 44 -10.70 28.69 13.08
N LYS A 45 -9.69 28.21 12.35
CA LYS A 45 -8.25 28.45 12.61
C LYS A 45 -7.80 28.08 14.04
N GLN A 46 -8.34 26.99 14.58
CA GLN A 46 -8.07 26.53 15.95
C GLN A 46 -6.79 25.69 16.02
N TRP A 47 -5.67 26.22 15.54
CA TRP A 47 -4.42 25.47 15.37
C TRP A 47 -3.86 24.94 16.70
N ASP A 48 -3.65 25.83 17.67
CA ASP A 48 -3.03 25.48 18.96
C ASP A 48 -3.92 24.56 19.81
N GLU A 49 -5.24 24.79 19.77
CA GLU A 49 -6.25 23.95 20.44
C GLU A 49 -6.28 22.54 19.84
N SER A 50 -6.14 22.45 18.51
CA SER A 50 -6.06 21.17 17.81
C SER A 50 -4.77 20.42 18.16
N ILE A 51 -3.63 21.10 18.21
CA ILE A 51 -2.36 20.50 18.67
C ILE A 51 -2.50 19.92 20.07
N ALA A 52 -3.04 20.70 21.02
CA ALA A 52 -3.22 20.25 22.40
C ALA A 52 -4.15 19.03 22.50
N THR A 53 -5.22 19.01 21.70
CA THR A 53 -6.17 17.89 21.63
C THR A 53 -5.50 16.63 21.08
N LEU A 54 -4.77 16.74 19.97
CA LEU A 54 -4.05 15.61 19.38
C LEU A 54 -2.98 15.07 20.33
N ALA A 55 -2.17 15.93 20.95
CA ALA A 55 -1.15 15.54 21.91
C ALA A 55 -1.76 14.78 23.11
N LYS A 56 -2.89 15.26 23.64
CA LYS A 56 -3.61 14.61 24.74
C LYS A 56 -4.09 13.21 24.35
N LEU A 57 -4.66 13.05 23.15
CA LEU A 57 -5.14 11.75 22.66
C LEU A 57 -3.96 10.78 22.41
N ILE A 58 -2.88 11.25 21.78
CA ILE A 58 -1.66 10.47 21.53
C ILE A 58 -1.08 9.95 22.85
N GLN A 59 -0.95 10.84 23.85
CA GLN A 59 -0.41 10.46 25.15
C GLN A 59 -1.33 9.50 25.91
N ARG A 60 -2.66 9.77 25.92
CA ARG A 60 -3.65 8.96 26.63
C ARG A 60 -3.69 7.53 26.12
N TYR A 61 -3.68 7.35 24.80
CA TYR A 61 -3.83 6.04 24.16
C TYR A 61 -2.49 5.42 23.74
N ARG A 62 -1.37 6.09 24.02
CA ARG A 62 -0.02 5.64 23.65
C ARG A 62 0.07 5.30 22.16
N VAL A 63 -0.36 6.25 21.34
CA VAL A 63 -0.40 6.08 19.88
C VAL A 63 1.03 5.95 19.34
N ASP A 64 1.28 4.89 18.58
CA ASP A 64 2.56 4.63 17.91
C ASP A 64 2.61 5.24 16.50
N LEU A 65 1.45 5.28 15.83
CA LEU A 65 1.30 5.70 14.43
C LEU A 65 0.22 6.76 14.26
N VAL A 66 0.47 7.76 13.43
CA VAL A 66 -0.54 8.73 12.99
C VAL A 66 -0.72 8.58 11.49
N SER A 67 -1.88 8.08 11.03
CA SER A 67 -2.22 8.01 9.62
C SER A 67 -3.00 9.25 9.18
N ILE A 68 -2.60 9.83 8.05
CA ILE A 68 -3.20 11.06 7.51
C ILE A 68 -3.77 10.75 6.12
N GLY A 69 -5.07 10.95 5.92
CA GLY A 69 -5.68 10.83 4.59
C GLY A 69 -5.04 11.80 3.59
N ASN A 70 -4.91 11.40 2.33
CA ASN A 70 -4.28 12.21 1.28
C ASN A 70 -5.25 13.14 0.52
N GLY A 71 -6.43 13.43 1.07
CA GLY A 71 -7.42 14.30 0.44
C GLY A 71 -7.28 15.78 0.73
N THR A 72 -8.44 16.44 0.79
CA THR A 72 -8.53 17.91 0.88
C THR A 72 -8.11 18.40 2.27
N GLY A 73 -7.08 19.23 2.33
CA GLY A 73 -6.52 19.72 3.60
C GLY A 73 -5.45 18.78 4.19
N SER A 74 -5.03 17.76 3.45
CA SER A 74 -4.01 16.79 3.90
C SER A 74 -2.66 17.44 4.17
N ARG A 75 -2.22 18.37 3.32
CA ARG A 75 -0.95 19.10 3.47
C ARG A 75 -0.91 19.91 4.75
N GLU A 76 -1.98 20.65 5.03
CA GLU A 76 -2.11 21.46 6.23
C GLU A 76 -2.23 20.57 7.48
N THR A 77 -2.89 19.42 7.37
CA THR A 77 -3.00 18.44 8.47
C THR A 77 -1.67 17.74 8.74
N ASP A 78 -0.88 17.47 7.71
CA ASP A 78 0.47 16.93 7.84
C ASP A 78 1.42 17.91 8.57
N GLN A 79 1.30 19.21 8.26
CA GLN A 79 2.01 20.26 8.99
C GLN A 79 1.54 20.35 10.44
N LEU A 80 0.24 20.22 10.71
CA LEU A 80 -0.31 20.21 12.08
C LEU A 80 0.32 19.10 12.92
N VAL A 81 0.42 17.88 12.37
CA VAL A 81 1.03 16.74 13.05
C VAL A 81 2.55 16.93 13.23
N ALA A 82 3.23 17.54 12.26
CA ALA A 82 4.64 17.93 12.42
C ALA A 82 4.83 18.92 13.59
N ASP A 83 3.93 19.90 13.72
CA ASP A 83 3.98 20.86 14.83
C ASP A 83 3.67 20.20 16.19
N VAL A 84 2.83 19.15 16.23
CA VAL A 84 2.66 18.33 17.45
C VAL A 84 4.00 17.73 17.86
N LEU A 85 4.75 17.10 16.95
CA LEU A 85 6.08 16.53 17.24
C LEU A 85 7.08 17.59 17.71
N LYS A 86 7.06 18.78 17.10
CA LYS A 86 7.96 19.88 17.48
C LYS A 86 7.66 20.42 18.88
N ARG A 87 6.39 20.56 19.24
CA ARG A 87 5.96 21.15 20.52
C ARG A 87 5.90 20.14 21.66
N HIS A 88 5.74 18.86 21.34
CA HIS A 88 5.65 17.75 22.28
C HIS A 88 6.70 16.68 21.97
N SER A 89 7.98 17.07 22.07
CA SER A 89 9.13 16.20 21.75
C SER A 89 9.22 14.92 22.61
N GLU A 90 8.50 14.87 23.73
CA GLU A 90 8.34 13.69 24.58
C GLU A 90 7.49 12.59 23.94
N LEU A 91 6.63 12.94 22.98
CA LEU A 91 5.79 12.00 22.25
C LEU A 91 6.60 11.32 21.16
N LYS A 92 6.53 9.99 21.11
CA LYS A 92 7.21 9.17 20.09
C LYS A 92 6.17 8.46 19.25
N PHE A 93 5.97 8.95 18.05
CA PHE A 93 5.09 8.33 17.06
C PHE A 93 5.61 8.60 15.64
N THR A 94 5.19 7.79 14.69
CA THR A 94 5.49 7.97 13.27
C THR A 94 4.25 8.48 12.54
N LYS A 95 4.37 9.60 11.81
CA LYS A 95 3.30 10.09 10.92
C LYS A 95 3.45 9.52 9.51
N ILE A 96 2.34 9.13 8.89
CA ILE A 96 2.32 8.52 7.55
C ILE A 96 1.07 8.95 6.79
N THR A 97 1.27 9.41 5.56
CA THR A 97 0.18 9.70 4.64
C THR A 97 -0.33 8.42 4.01
N VAL A 98 -1.64 8.22 4.00
CA VAL A 98 -2.32 7.07 3.39
C VAL A 98 -3.35 7.53 2.38
N SER A 99 -3.63 6.69 1.39
CA SER A 99 -4.75 6.93 0.48
C SER A 99 -6.06 6.95 1.25
N GLU A 100 -6.91 7.96 1.06
CA GLU A 100 -8.29 7.99 1.56
C GLU A 100 -9.29 7.39 0.56
N ALA A 101 -8.81 6.87 -0.57
CA ALA A 101 -9.67 6.45 -1.65
C ALA A 101 -10.65 5.35 -1.19
N GLY A 102 -11.94 5.53 -1.50
CA GLY A 102 -13.02 4.68 -1.01
C GLY A 102 -13.45 4.88 0.45
N ALA A 103 -12.73 5.68 1.28
CA ALA A 103 -13.08 5.86 2.70
C ALA A 103 -14.47 6.47 2.88
N SER A 104 -14.86 7.44 2.04
CA SER A 104 -16.20 8.02 2.03
C SER A 104 -17.29 7.04 1.57
N VAL A 105 -16.94 6.10 0.67
CA VAL A 105 -17.87 5.04 0.23
C VAL A 105 -18.07 4.03 1.34
N TYR A 106 -16.98 3.64 2.02
CA TYR A 106 -17.06 2.80 3.21
C TYR A 106 -17.91 3.46 4.30
N SER A 107 -17.66 4.72 4.63
CA SER A 107 -18.33 5.39 5.76
C SER A 107 -19.85 5.47 5.61
N ALA A 108 -20.33 5.62 4.37
CA ALA A 108 -21.75 5.61 4.00
C ALA A 108 -22.33 4.20 3.75
N SER A 109 -21.52 3.14 3.82
CA SER A 109 -21.97 1.77 3.56
C SER A 109 -22.79 1.17 4.71
N GLU A 110 -23.67 0.22 4.38
CA GLU A 110 -24.38 -0.58 5.38
C GLU A 110 -23.44 -1.36 6.30
N LEU A 111 -22.28 -1.79 5.79
CA LEU A 111 -21.27 -2.48 6.58
C LEU A 111 -20.72 -1.56 7.67
N ALA A 112 -20.30 -0.34 7.33
CA ALA A 112 -19.82 0.61 8.33
C ALA A 112 -20.91 1.04 9.31
N ALA A 113 -22.17 1.14 8.86
CA ALA A 113 -23.30 1.39 9.74
C ALA A 113 -23.54 0.25 10.74
N LYS A 114 -23.28 -1.01 10.36
CA LYS A 114 -23.32 -2.16 11.27
C LYS A 114 -22.11 -2.20 12.21
N GLU A 115 -20.92 -1.88 11.72
CA GLU A 115 -19.70 -1.83 12.55
C GLU A 115 -19.76 -0.69 13.58
N PHE A 116 -20.34 0.46 13.22
CA PHE A 116 -20.42 1.65 14.05
C PHE A 116 -21.79 2.34 14.01
N PRO A 117 -22.83 1.75 14.63
CA PRO A 117 -24.19 2.28 14.58
C PRO A 117 -24.32 3.68 15.16
N ASP A 118 -23.64 3.93 16.28
CA ASP A 118 -23.73 5.19 17.05
C ASP A 118 -22.75 6.27 16.57
N LEU A 119 -21.90 5.95 15.59
CA LEU A 119 -20.88 6.87 15.09
C LEU A 119 -21.40 7.62 13.87
N ASP A 120 -21.21 8.94 13.86
CA ASP A 120 -21.52 9.79 12.71
C ASP A 120 -20.76 9.34 11.45
N VAL A 121 -21.41 9.48 10.30
CA VAL A 121 -20.87 9.07 9.00
C VAL A 121 -19.51 9.72 8.71
N SER A 122 -19.30 10.97 9.13
CA SER A 122 -18.04 11.67 8.89
C SER A 122 -16.86 11.07 9.69
N LEU A 123 -17.10 10.53 10.88
CA LEU A 123 -16.05 9.96 11.74
C LEU A 123 -15.64 8.55 11.30
N ARG A 124 -16.55 7.79 10.67
CA ARG A 124 -16.26 6.43 10.17
C ARG A 124 -15.14 6.41 9.13
N GLY A 125 -14.99 7.49 8.35
CA GLY A 125 -13.89 7.65 7.40
C GLY A 125 -12.52 7.65 8.08
N ALA A 126 -12.39 8.39 9.19
CA ALA A 126 -11.16 8.44 9.99
C ALA A 126 -10.80 7.06 10.59
N VAL A 127 -11.80 6.26 10.97
CA VAL A 127 -11.58 4.88 11.42
C VAL A 127 -10.97 4.02 10.30
N SER A 128 -11.49 4.14 9.08
CA SER A 128 -10.95 3.42 7.92
C SER A 128 -9.53 3.84 7.60
N ILE A 129 -9.22 5.14 7.67
CA ILE A 129 -7.87 5.68 7.49
C ILE A 129 -6.89 5.14 8.55
N ALA A 130 -7.31 4.98 9.80
CA ALA A 130 -6.49 4.39 10.86
C ALA A 130 -6.18 2.91 10.60
N ARG A 131 -7.22 2.10 10.33
CA ARG A 131 -7.11 0.65 10.10
C ARG A 131 -6.34 0.32 8.83
N ARG A 132 -6.48 1.14 7.79
CA ARG A 132 -5.78 0.96 6.51
C ARG A 132 -4.26 1.05 6.66
N LEU A 133 -3.74 1.83 7.60
CA LEU A 133 -2.30 1.85 7.87
C LEU A 133 -1.85 0.55 8.56
N GLN A 134 -2.65 0.03 9.50
CA GLN A 134 -2.33 -1.21 10.21
C GLN A 134 -2.27 -2.40 9.24
N ASP A 135 -3.32 -2.57 8.43
CA ASP A 135 -3.34 -3.52 7.32
C ASP A 135 -4.21 -3.00 6.15
N PRO A 136 -3.56 -2.55 5.05
CA PRO A 136 -4.28 -2.05 3.88
C PRO A 136 -5.21 -3.08 3.25
N LEU A 137 -4.81 -4.36 3.21
CA LEU A 137 -5.59 -5.41 2.56
C LEU A 137 -6.87 -5.69 3.36
N ALA A 138 -6.75 -5.86 4.67
CA ALA A 138 -7.88 -6.19 5.55
C ALA A 138 -8.95 -5.08 5.59
N GLU A 139 -8.55 -3.82 5.38
CA GLU A 139 -9.47 -2.70 5.37
C GLU A 139 -10.06 -2.42 3.97
N LEU A 140 -9.26 -2.49 2.90
CA LEU A 140 -9.74 -2.20 1.54
C LEU A 140 -10.74 -3.24 1.01
N VAL A 141 -10.66 -4.50 1.44
CA VAL A 141 -11.64 -5.55 1.06
C VAL A 141 -13.06 -5.30 1.57
N LYS A 142 -13.24 -4.34 2.49
CA LYS A 142 -14.57 -3.92 2.98
C LYS A 142 -15.29 -2.98 2.01
N ILE A 143 -14.59 -2.48 1.01
CA ILE A 143 -15.08 -1.51 0.04
C ILE A 143 -15.35 -2.24 -1.27
N ASP A 144 -16.41 -1.85 -1.98
CA ASP A 144 -16.61 -2.31 -3.36
C ASP A 144 -15.36 -1.97 -4.19
N PRO A 145 -14.67 -2.94 -4.81
CA PRO A 145 -13.41 -2.70 -5.50
C PRO A 145 -13.49 -1.58 -6.54
N LYS A 146 -14.62 -1.44 -7.25
CA LYS A 146 -14.83 -0.37 -8.24
C LYS A 146 -14.89 1.02 -7.62
N SER A 147 -15.19 1.09 -6.33
CA SER A 147 -15.33 2.33 -5.56
C SER A 147 -14.04 2.76 -4.86
N ILE A 148 -12.97 1.97 -4.93
CA ILE A 148 -11.66 2.33 -4.38
C ILE A 148 -11.04 3.49 -5.17
N GLY A 149 -11.46 3.77 -6.41
CA GLY A 149 -10.97 4.93 -7.14
C GLY A 149 -9.58 4.70 -7.73
N VAL A 150 -9.46 3.75 -8.65
CA VAL A 150 -8.17 3.24 -9.15
C VAL A 150 -7.70 3.90 -10.46
N GLY A 151 -8.52 4.77 -11.05
CA GLY A 151 -8.16 5.46 -12.29
C GLY A 151 -9.06 6.66 -12.59
N GLN A 152 -8.52 7.62 -13.35
CA GLN A 152 -9.16 8.90 -13.64
C GLN A 152 -10.51 8.76 -14.36
N TYR A 153 -10.59 7.86 -15.35
CA TYR A 153 -11.79 7.65 -16.18
C TYR A 153 -12.47 6.30 -15.87
N GLN A 154 -12.33 5.80 -14.65
CA GLN A 154 -12.92 4.50 -14.26
C GLN A 154 -14.44 4.44 -14.42
N HIS A 155 -15.12 5.59 -14.44
CA HIS A 155 -16.57 5.69 -14.61
C HIS A 155 -16.98 5.60 -16.09
N ASP A 156 -16.05 5.85 -17.01
CA ASP A 156 -16.32 5.89 -18.46
C ASP A 156 -16.08 4.54 -19.15
N VAL A 157 -15.56 3.55 -18.42
CA VAL A 157 -15.35 2.18 -18.92
C VAL A 157 -16.55 1.27 -18.65
N ASN A 158 -16.55 0.09 -19.27
CA ASN A 158 -17.58 -0.92 -19.01
C ASN A 158 -17.53 -1.40 -17.56
N GLN A 159 -18.55 -1.03 -16.78
CA GLN A 159 -18.60 -1.27 -15.34
C GLN A 159 -18.67 -2.76 -14.96
N VAL A 160 -19.25 -3.61 -15.81
CA VAL A 160 -19.34 -5.06 -15.56
C VAL A 160 -17.97 -5.71 -15.74
N GLN A 161 -17.25 -5.33 -16.79
CA GLN A 161 -15.90 -5.83 -17.02
C GLN A 161 -14.91 -5.31 -15.97
N LEU A 162 -15.04 -4.03 -15.58
CA LEU A 162 -14.24 -3.44 -14.51
C LEU A 162 -14.43 -4.18 -13.19
N ALA A 163 -15.68 -4.39 -12.77
CA ALA A 163 -15.99 -5.09 -11.52
C ALA A 163 -15.36 -6.49 -11.50
N ARG A 164 -15.59 -7.28 -12.55
CA ARG A 164 -14.99 -8.63 -12.67
C ARG A 164 -13.47 -8.61 -12.62
N GLY A 165 -12.84 -7.67 -13.32
CA GLY A 165 -11.38 -7.55 -13.32
C GLY A 165 -10.83 -7.20 -11.94
N LEU A 166 -11.48 -6.28 -11.22
CA LEU A 166 -11.06 -5.90 -9.88
C LEU A 166 -11.33 -6.99 -8.85
N ASP A 167 -12.45 -7.71 -8.96
CA ASP A 167 -12.76 -8.85 -8.08
C ASP A 167 -11.67 -9.94 -8.18
N VAL A 168 -11.22 -10.27 -9.39
CA VAL A 168 -10.10 -11.22 -9.60
C VAL A 168 -8.82 -10.72 -8.93
N VAL A 169 -8.47 -9.44 -9.08
CA VAL A 169 -7.27 -8.88 -8.43
C VAL A 169 -7.37 -8.92 -6.91
N VAL A 170 -8.56 -8.70 -6.35
CA VAL A 170 -8.79 -8.79 -4.90
C VAL A 170 -8.65 -10.23 -4.43
N GLU A 171 -9.25 -11.20 -5.12
CA GLU A 171 -9.11 -12.62 -4.84
C GLU A 171 -7.64 -13.05 -4.88
N ASP A 172 -6.91 -12.70 -5.95
CA ASP A 172 -5.49 -13.02 -6.10
C ASP A 172 -4.66 -12.44 -4.94
N CYS A 173 -4.89 -11.18 -4.56
CA CYS A 173 -4.18 -10.53 -3.47
C CYS A 173 -4.46 -11.20 -2.12
N VAL A 174 -5.72 -11.51 -1.82
CA VAL A 174 -6.11 -12.13 -0.53
C VAL A 174 -5.55 -13.54 -0.41
N ASN A 175 -5.66 -14.34 -1.47
CA ASN A 175 -5.20 -15.73 -1.44
C ASN A 175 -3.67 -15.81 -1.49
N ALA A 176 -2.98 -14.88 -2.17
CA ALA A 176 -1.52 -14.80 -2.10
C ALA A 176 -1.02 -14.45 -0.70
N VAL A 177 -1.68 -13.51 0.00
CA VAL A 177 -1.32 -13.15 1.37
C VAL A 177 -1.71 -14.22 2.36
N GLY A 178 -2.83 -14.91 2.16
CA GLY A 178 -3.45 -15.84 3.11
C GLY A 178 -4.09 -15.13 4.31
N VAL A 179 -4.96 -15.82 5.01
CA VAL A 179 -5.86 -15.22 6.00
C VAL A 179 -5.83 -16.01 7.31
N ASP A 180 -5.54 -15.35 8.43
CA ASP A 180 -5.72 -15.97 9.75
C ASP A 180 -7.21 -16.08 10.09
N VAL A 181 -7.70 -17.33 10.15
CA VAL A 181 -9.11 -17.62 10.31
C VAL A 181 -9.66 -17.19 11.68
N ASN A 182 -8.80 -17.03 12.68
CA ASN A 182 -9.21 -16.65 14.03
C ASN A 182 -9.39 -15.14 14.20
N THR A 183 -8.79 -14.32 13.33
CA THR A 183 -8.81 -12.86 13.43
C THR A 183 -9.52 -12.18 12.26
N ALA A 184 -9.60 -12.85 11.11
CA ALA A 184 -10.18 -12.28 9.90
C ALA A 184 -11.64 -11.84 10.05
N SER A 185 -12.00 -10.77 9.34
CA SER A 185 -13.39 -10.31 9.20
C SER A 185 -14.15 -11.16 8.19
N VAL A 186 -15.48 -11.09 8.22
CA VAL A 186 -16.35 -11.70 7.20
C VAL A 186 -16.00 -11.18 5.80
N SER A 187 -15.71 -9.88 5.67
CA SER A 187 -15.36 -9.26 4.39
C SER A 187 -14.06 -9.79 3.81
N LEU A 188 -13.07 -10.10 4.65
CA LEU A 188 -11.81 -10.70 4.22
C LEU A 188 -11.98 -12.19 3.88
N LEU A 189 -12.67 -12.95 4.73
CA LEU A 189 -12.93 -14.37 4.50
C LEU A 189 -13.72 -14.60 3.20
N LYS A 190 -14.64 -13.70 2.85
CA LYS A 190 -15.42 -13.79 1.62
C LYS A 190 -14.54 -13.80 0.35
N GLN A 191 -13.33 -13.26 0.42
CA GLN A 191 -12.40 -13.20 -0.72
C GLN A 191 -11.47 -14.42 -0.81
N VAL A 192 -11.55 -15.34 0.17
CA VAL A 192 -10.77 -16.58 0.15
C VAL A 192 -11.39 -17.56 -0.84
N SER A 193 -10.55 -18.22 -1.63
CA SER A 193 -10.99 -19.19 -2.63
C SER A 193 -11.89 -20.27 -2.02
N GLY A 194 -13.01 -20.57 -2.68
CA GLY A 194 -13.98 -21.56 -2.20
C GLY A 194 -14.92 -21.09 -1.07
N LEU A 195 -14.74 -19.89 -0.52
CA LEU A 195 -15.64 -19.33 0.49
C LEU A 195 -16.73 -18.44 -0.14
N SER A 196 -17.89 -18.43 0.52
CA SER A 196 -19.00 -17.53 0.20
C SER A 196 -19.28 -16.61 1.38
N ALA A 197 -20.12 -15.59 1.18
CA ALA A 197 -20.55 -14.71 2.27
C ALA A 197 -21.18 -15.49 3.44
N SER A 198 -22.10 -16.43 3.13
CA SER A 198 -22.75 -17.25 4.16
C SER A 198 -21.78 -18.15 4.92
N VAL A 199 -20.81 -18.76 4.22
CA VAL A 199 -19.80 -19.59 4.89
C VAL A 199 -18.86 -18.74 5.74
N SER A 200 -18.50 -17.54 5.27
CA SER A 200 -17.65 -16.60 6.01
C SER A 200 -18.30 -16.13 7.30
N GLU A 201 -19.59 -15.82 7.27
CA GLU A 201 -20.40 -15.53 8.47
C GLU A 201 -20.43 -16.73 9.42
N ASN A 202 -20.64 -17.94 8.90
CA ASN A 202 -20.65 -19.16 9.71
C ASN A 202 -19.29 -19.45 10.37
N ILE A 203 -18.17 -19.17 9.71
CA ILE A 203 -16.82 -19.31 10.30
C ILE A 203 -16.68 -18.37 11.50
N VAL A 204 -17.07 -17.11 11.35
CA VAL A 204 -16.99 -16.11 12.42
C VAL A 204 -17.94 -16.45 13.57
N ALA A 205 -19.17 -16.87 13.26
CA ALA A 205 -20.13 -17.33 14.27
C ALA A 205 -19.60 -18.54 15.03
N PHE A 206 -19.07 -19.54 14.31
CA PHE A 206 -18.52 -20.75 14.91
C PHE A 206 -17.38 -20.43 15.89
N ARG A 207 -16.42 -19.57 15.53
CA ARG A 207 -15.33 -19.20 16.45
C ARG A 207 -15.79 -18.36 17.64
N ASN A 208 -16.84 -17.55 17.48
CA ASN A 208 -17.40 -16.77 18.58
C ASN A 208 -18.12 -17.68 19.60
N GLU A 209 -18.77 -18.74 19.14
CA GLU A 209 -19.49 -19.69 19.99
C GLU A 209 -18.58 -20.77 20.61
N ASN A 210 -17.62 -21.28 19.85
CA ASN A 210 -16.80 -22.44 20.24
C ASN A 210 -15.37 -22.06 20.66
N GLY A 211 -15.02 -20.77 20.57
CA GLY A 211 -13.65 -20.30 20.73
C GLY A 211 -12.82 -20.41 19.44
N PRO A 212 -11.55 -19.99 19.48
CA PRO A 212 -10.68 -20.00 18.30
C PRO A 212 -10.44 -21.42 17.77
N PHE A 213 -10.29 -21.54 16.46
CA PHE A 213 -9.85 -22.77 15.82
C PHE A 213 -8.42 -23.10 16.25
N ILE A 214 -8.18 -24.34 16.69
CA ILE A 214 -6.85 -24.85 17.05
C ILE A 214 -6.15 -25.58 15.89
N ASN A 215 -6.91 -25.96 14.86
CA ASN A 215 -6.40 -26.54 13.62
C ASN A 215 -7.40 -26.42 12.46
N ARG A 216 -6.91 -26.60 11.23
CA ARG A 216 -7.72 -26.56 10.00
C ARG A 216 -8.79 -27.64 9.98
N LYS A 217 -8.57 -28.81 10.58
CA LYS A 217 -9.56 -29.91 10.59
C LYS A 217 -10.86 -29.49 11.25
N GLN A 218 -10.84 -28.58 12.23
CA GLN A 218 -12.05 -28.05 12.86
C GLN A 218 -12.93 -27.23 11.91
N LEU A 219 -12.37 -26.66 10.83
CA LEU A 219 -13.16 -25.93 9.83
C LEU A 219 -14.22 -26.82 9.18
N LYS A 220 -13.97 -28.13 9.06
CA LYS A 220 -14.96 -29.10 8.56
C LYS A 220 -16.23 -29.18 9.41
N LYS A 221 -16.20 -28.66 10.65
CA LYS A 221 -17.38 -28.59 11.54
C LYS A 221 -18.22 -27.33 11.29
N VAL A 222 -17.74 -26.39 10.49
CA VAL A 222 -18.46 -25.15 10.18
C VAL A 222 -19.66 -25.46 9.30
N PRO A 223 -20.87 -24.98 9.67
CA PRO A 223 -22.06 -25.19 8.86
C PRO A 223 -21.88 -24.71 7.42
N ARG A 224 -22.31 -25.55 6.47
CA ARG A 224 -22.26 -25.29 5.01
C ARG A 224 -20.85 -25.23 4.40
N LEU A 225 -19.78 -25.50 5.15
CA LEU A 225 -18.46 -25.72 4.58
C LEU A 225 -18.31 -27.20 4.19
N GLY A 226 -18.69 -27.54 2.96
CA GLY A 226 -18.54 -28.90 2.42
C GLY A 226 -17.09 -29.25 2.09
N ASP A 227 -16.81 -30.54 1.87
CA ASP A 227 -15.44 -31.03 1.61
C ASP A 227 -14.77 -30.33 0.42
N LYS A 228 -15.50 -30.04 -0.67
CA LYS A 228 -14.92 -29.33 -1.82
C LYS A 228 -14.58 -27.89 -1.49
N ALA A 229 -15.45 -27.18 -0.76
CA ALA A 229 -15.17 -25.81 -0.34
C ALA A 229 -13.98 -25.76 0.63
N TYR A 230 -13.90 -26.73 1.55
CA TYR A 230 -12.75 -26.90 2.43
C TYR A 230 -11.46 -27.15 1.63
N GLU A 231 -11.46 -28.05 0.65
CA GLU A 231 -10.31 -28.32 -0.21
C GLU A 231 -9.84 -27.07 -0.98
N GLN A 232 -10.76 -26.21 -1.44
CA GLN A 232 -10.37 -24.97 -2.12
C GLN A 232 -9.84 -23.90 -1.16
N ALA A 233 -10.34 -23.85 0.08
CA ALA A 233 -10.03 -22.78 1.02
C ALA A 233 -8.86 -23.10 1.97
N ALA A 234 -8.63 -24.37 2.31
CA ALA A 234 -7.83 -24.74 3.47
C ALA A 234 -6.37 -24.28 3.38
N GLY A 235 -5.79 -24.22 2.17
CA GLY A 235 -4.40 -23.76 1.97
C GLY A 235 -4.21 -22.26 2.24
N PHE A 236 -5.28 -21.47 2.08
CA PHE A 236 -5.28 -20.02 2.25
C PHE A 236 -5.70 -19.59 3.66
N LEU A 237 -6.42 -20.45 4.38
CA LEU A 237 -6.80 -20.23 5.78
C LEU A 237 -5.69 -20.69 6.72
N ARG A 238 -5.14 -19.80 7.52
CA ARG A 238 -4.09 -20.11 8.50
C ARG A 238 -4.65 -20.17 9.91
N VAL A 239 -4.08 -21.05 10.72
CA VAL A 239 -4.32 -21.13 12.16
C VAL A 239 -3.00 -20.85 12.86
N MET A 240 -2.86 -19.62 13.38
CA MET A 240 -1.67 -19.22 14.11
C MET A 240 -1.64 -19.87 15.49
N ASN A 241 -0.47 -20.35 15.92
CA ASN A 241 -0.25 -20.99 17.23
C ASN A 241 -1.21 -22.17 17.53
N GLY A 242 -1.58 -22.93 16.50
CA GLY A 242 -2.39 -24.15 16.62
C GLY A 242 -1.63 -25.37 17.15
N ASP A 243 -2.32 -26.52 17.22
CA ASP A 243 -1.71 -27.79 17.62
C ASP A 243 -0.77 -28.37 16.55
N ASN A 244 -1.11 -28.14 15.27
CA ASN A 244 -0.33 -28.53 14.11
C ASN A 244 0.42 -27.33 13.51
N PRO A 245 1.76 -27.31 13.56
CA PRO A 245 2.57 -26.21 13.02
C PRO A 245 2.38 -25.96 11.52
N LEU A 246 1.96 -26.96 10.75
CA LEU A 246 1.70 -26.82 9.30
C LEU A 246 0.51 -25.92 9.00
N ASP A 247 -0.43 -25.77 9.95
CA ASP A 247 -1.63 -24.97 9.73
C ASP A 247 -1.33 -23.45 9.72
N ALA A 248 -0.14 -23.03 10.17
CA ALA A 248 0.35 -21.67 10.03
C ALA A 248 1.05 -21.41 8.67
N SER A 249 1.12 -22.42 7.81
CA SER A 249 1.82 -22.39 6.52
C SER A 249 0.86 -22.45 5.33
N ALA A 250 1.35 -22.24 4.12
CA ALA A 250 0.61 -22.46 2.87
C ALA A 250 0.57 -23.94 2.44
N VAL A 251 1.22 -24.87 3.17
CA VAL A 251 1.14 -26.29 2.86
C VAL A 251 -0.32 -26.74 2.98
N HIS A 252 -0.87 -27.26 1.88
CA HIS A 252 -2.25 -27.72 1.85
C HIS A 252 -2.43 -29.02 2.67
N PRO A 253 -3.55 -29.20 3.42
CA PRO A 253 -3.77 -30.42 4.21
C PRO A 253 -3.71 -31.74 3.44
N GLU A 254 -4.00 -31.74 2.14
CA GLU A 254 -3.86 -32.94 1.30
C GLU A 254 -2.42 -33.42 1.17
N ALA A 255 -1.45 -32.51 1.31
CA ALA A 255 -0.02 -32.77 1.19
C ALA A 255 0.67 -33.01 2.55
N TYR A 256 -0.07 -33.04 3.66
CA TYR A 256 0.49 -33.39 4.97
C TYR A 256 1.20 -34.75 4.99
N PRO A 257 0.71 -35.80 4.29
CA PRO A 257 1.43 -37.07 4.19
C PRO A 257 2.84 -36.94 3.57
N VAL A 258 3.07 -35.96 2.68
CA VAL A 258 4.41 -35.70 2.12
C VAL A 258 5.36 -35.21 3.22
N VAL A 259 4.87 -34.29 4.08
CA VAL A 259 5.66 -33.78 5.21
C VAL A 259 5.90 -34.88 6.24
N GLU A 260 4.91 -35.75 6.49
CA GLU A 260 5.07 -36.92 7.37
C GLU A 260 6.15 -37.88 6.85
N ALA A 261 6.25 -38.08 5.53
CA ALA A 261 7.33 -38.86 4.93
C ALA A 261 8.72 -38.22 5.12
N ILE A 262 8.82 -36.90 5.00
CA ILE A 262 10.06 -36.15 5.28
C ILE A 262 10.45 -36.29 6.76
N ILE A 263 9.48 -36.19 7.68
CA ILE A 263 9.70 -36.38 9.12
C ILE A 263 10.22 -37.81 9.40
N ALA A 264 9.61 -38.82 8.80
CA ALA A 264 10.00 -40.22 8.97
C ALA A 264 11.42 -40.50 8.45
N ASP A 265 11.78 -39.96 7.28
CA ASP A 265 13.09 -40.13 6.66
C ASP A 265 14.20 -39.40 7.43
N THR A 266 13.91 -38.20 7.95
CA THR A 266 14.91 -37.37 8.64
C THR A 266 15.02 -37.65 10.14
N GLY A 267 14.03 -38.31 10.73
CA GLY A 267 13.94 -38.58 12.17
C GLY A 267 13.77 -37.32 13.05
N LYS A 268 13.46 -36.16 12.45
CA LYS A 268 13.29 -34.88 13.14
C LYS A 268 11.81 -34.56 13.32
N SER A 269 11.45 -33.88 14.40
CA SER A 269 10.07 -33.39 14.56
C SER A 269 9.79 -32.24 13.60
N ILE A 270 8.51 -31.99 13.29
CA ILE A 270 8.11 -30.87 12.42
C ILE A 270 8.60 -29.52 12.97
N ARG A 271 8.59 -29.34 14.29
CA ARG A 271 9.06 -28.10 14.93
C ARG A 271 10.56 -27.90 14.77
N ASP A 272 11.32 -29.00 14.70
CA ASP A 272 12.77 -28.95 14.48
C ASP A 272 13.12 -28.73 13.01
N LEU A 273 12.22 -29.04 12.07
CA LEU A 273 12.42 -28.81 10.64
C LEU A 273 12.12 -27.37 10.23
N ILE A 274 11.08 -26.77 10.80
CA ILE A 274 10.66 -25.40 10.48
C ILE A 274 11.81 -24.41 10.73
N GLY A 275 12.13 -23.59 9.72
CA GLY A 275 13.19 -22.58 9.82
C GLY A 275 14.62 -23.11 9.60
N GLN A 276 14.82 -24.42 9.43
CA GLN A 276 16.15 -25.00 9.19
C GLN A 276 16.56 -24.92 7.71
N SER A 277 16.71 -23.70 7.17
CA SER A 277 16.98 -23.48 5.74
C SER A 277 18.15 -24.31 5.19
N ASN A 278 19.28 -24.37 5.91
CA ASN A 278 20.45 -25.13 5.44
C ASN A 278 20.17 -26.63 5.32
N PHE A 279 19.36 -27.18 6.23
CA PHE A 279 19.00 -28.59 6.21
C PHE A 279 18.00 -28.89 5.11
N LEU A 280 16.93 -28.07 5.01
CA LEU A 280 15.86 -28.24 4.02
C LEU A 280 16.37 -28.13 2.59
N ARG A 281 17.35 -27.24 2.31
CA ARG A 281 17.97 -27.09 0.98
C ARG A 281 18.83 -28.27 0.57
N ASN A 282 19.31 -29.06 1.51
CA ASN A 282 20.12 -30.24 1.23
C ASN A 282 19.27 -31.49 0.94
N LEU A 283 17.96 -31.44 1.22
CA LEU A 283 17.04 -32.51 0.86
C LEU A 283 16.83 -32.52 -0.65
N ASN A 284 16.77 -33.72 -1.25
CA ASN A 284 16.42 -33.87 -2.65
C ASN A 284 14.88 -33.95 -2.78
N PRO A 285 14.20 -32.95 -3.39
CA PRO A 285 12.75 -32.95 -3.47
C PRO A 285 12.19 -34.16 -4.26
N ALA A 286 12.96 -34.69 -5.22
CA ALA A 286 12.55 -35.87 -6.00
C ALA A 286 12.32 -37.12 -5.14
N ASN A 287 12.91 -37.21 -3.96
CA ASN A 287 12.74 -38.36 -3.06
C ASN A 287 11.36 -38.42 -2.42
N TYR A 288 10.62 -37.30 -2.38
CA TYR A 288 9.31 -37.21 -1.71
C TYR A 288 8.14 -37.00 -2.68
N THR A 289 8.38 -37.13 -3.99
CA THR A 289 7.32 -37.09 -5.00
C THR A 289 6.53 -38.39 -5.03
N ASN A 290 5.25 -38.34 -5.40
CA ASN A 290 4.40 -39.51 -5.61
C ASN A 290 3.42 -39.29 -6.77
N GLU A 291 2.49 -40.24 -6.98
CA GLU A 291 1.50 -40.18 -8.07
C GLU A 291 0.59 -38.93 -8.02
N HIS A 292 0.38 -38.37 -6.83
CA HIS A 292 -0.48 -37.21 -6.60
C HIS A 292 0.30 -35.89 -6.50
N PHE A 293 1.53 -35.92 -5.99
CA PHE A 293 2.36 -34.73 -5.75
C PHE A 293 3.69 -34.81 -6.51
N GLY A 294 3.79 -33.98 -7.55
CA GLY A 294 4.99 -33.86 -8.35
C GLY A 294 6.07 -32.98 -7.72
N LEU A 295 7.17 -32.81 -8.46
CA LEU A 295 8.34 -32.04 -8.04
C LEU A 295 8.02 -30.58 -7.64
N PRO A 296 7.16 -29.82 -8.37
CA PRO A 296 6.84 -28.45 -7.99
C PRO A 296 6.23 -28.37 -6.59
N THR A 297 5.23 -29.22 -6.31
CA THR A 297 4.54 -29.25 -5.01
C THR A 297 5.49 -29.55 -3.86
N VAL A 298 6.37 -30.55 -4.02
CA VAL A 298 7.35 -30.88 -2.97
C VAL A 298 8.36 -29.74 -2.77
N THR A 299 8.77 -29.10 -3.86
CA THR A 299 9.69 -27.95 -3.80
C THR A 299 9.06 -26.78 -3.04
N ASP A 300 7.78 -26.49 -3.32
CA ASP A 300 7.04 -25.44 -2.62
C ASP A 300 6.86 -25.78 -1.14
N ILE A 301 6.56 -27.03 -0.79
CA ILE A 301 6.48 -27.51 0.59
C ILE A 301 7.81 -27.26 1.33
N LEU A 302 8.95 -27.58 0.73
CA LEU A 302 10.25 -27.35 1.36
C LEU A 302 10.54 -25.86 1.56
N GLN A 303 10.22 -25.02 0.58
CA GLN A 303 10.34 -23.56 0.73
C GLN A 303 9.44 -23.02 1.84
N GLU A 304 8.22 -23.55 1.92
CA GLU A 304 7.24 -23.17 2.93
C GLU A 304 7.68 -23.60 4.34
N LEU A 305 8.33 -24.77 4.48
CA LEU A 305 8.95 -25.19 5.74
C LEU A 305 10.15 -24.31 6.14
N GLU A 306 10.86 -23.70 5.19
CA GLU A 306 11.91 -22.71 5.53
C GLU A 306 11.32 -21.48 6.19
N LYS A 307 10.19 -20.97 5.69
CA LYS A 307 9.54 -19.75 6.16
C LYS A 307 8.01 -19.88 6.10
N PRO A 308 7.38 -20.52 7.10
CA PRO A 308 5.94 -20.77 7.08
C PRO A 308 5.14 -19.48 7.05
N GLY A 309 4.12 -19.44 6.19
CA GLY A 309 3.17 -18.36 6.06
C GLY A 309 3.82 -17.05 5.63
N ARG A 310 4.91 -17.11 4.87
CA ARG A 310 5.66 -15.92 4.43
C ARG A 310 4.71 -14.94 3.74
N ASP A 311 4.58 -13.75 4.34
CA ASP A 311 3.82 -12.68 3.74
C ASP A 311 4.50 -12.22 2.43
N PRO A 312 3.81 -12.25 1.28
CA PRO A 312 4.36 -11.77 0.00
C PRO A 312 4.46 -10.23 -0.07
N ARG A 313 3.85 -9.50 0.87
CA ARG A 313 3.91 -8.04 0.94
C ARG A 313 5.30 -7.58 1.40
N PRO A 314 5.76 -6.39 0.96
CA PRO A 314 7.01 -5.83 1.43
C PRO A 314 6.96 -5.54 2.93
N GLU A 315 8.13 -5.54 3.58
CA GLU A 315 8.25 -5.07 4.96
C GLU A 315 7.95 -3.57 5.04
N PHE A 316 7.21 -3.20 6.08
CA PHE A 316 6.91 -1.81 6.33
C PHE A 316 8.15 -1.05 6.81
N LYS A 317 8.47 0.04 6.12
CA LYS A 317 9.52 0.97 6.49
C LYS A 317 8.89 2.35 6.63
N SER A 318 9.20 3.05 7.71
CA SER A 318 8.86 4.46 7.85
C SER A 318 9.99 5.31 7.31
N VAL A 319 9.69 6.26 6.43
CA VAL A 319 10.67 7.27 6.03
C VAL A 319 10.80 8.27 7.16
N GLU A 320 11.98 8.31 7.79
CA GLU A 320 12.38 9.46 8.59
C GLU A 320 12.90 10.53 7.64
N PHE A 321 12.05 11.50 7.29
CA PHE A 321 12.54 12.70 6.62
C PHE A 321 13.55 13.39 7.53
N LYS A 322 14.68 13.85 6.97
CA LYS A 322 15.68 14.56 7.75
C LYS A 322 15.05 15.80 8.39
N ALA A 323 15.08 15.84 9.73
CA ALA A 323 14.54 16.96 10.50
C ALA A 323 15.21 18.28 10.06
N GLY A 324 14.40 19.30 9.79
CA GLY A 324 14.84 20.65 9.42
C GLY A 324 14.83 20.99 7.93
N ILE A 325 14.43 20.07 7.05
CA ILE A 325 14.26 20.32 5.61
C ILE A 325 12.76 20.31 5.30
N GLU A 326 12.12 21.48 5.31
CA GLU A 326 10.66 21.63 5.13
C GLU A 326 10.30 22.51 3.92
N LYS A 327 11.24 23.34 3.48
CA LYS A 327 11.06 24.26 2.36
C LYS A 327 12.06 23.95 1.26
N ILE A 328 11.70 24.33 0.03
CA ILE A 328 12.61 24.27 -1.12
C ILE A 328 13.91 25.03 -0.84
N SER A 329 13.84 26.10 -0.03
CA SER A 329 15.00 26.89 0.42
C SER A 329 15.99 26.13 1.28
N ASP A 330 15.57 25.02 1.90
CA ASP A 330 16.39 24.25 2.83
C ASP A 330 17.15 23.13 2.09
N LEU A 331 16.93 23.00 0.78
CA LEU A 331 17.58 22.01 -0.08
C LEU A 331 18.87 22.54 -0.68
N GLU A 332 19.94 21.78 -0.51
CA GLU A 332 21.20 22.02 -1.20
C GLU A 332 21.46 20.90 -2.23
N PRO A 333 21.95 21.25 -3.44
CA PRO A 333 22.47 20.26 -4.38
C PRO A 333 23.48 19.31 -3.71
N GLY A 334 23.33 18.01 -3.94
CA GLY A 334 24.14 16.95 -3.36
C GLY A 334 23.54 16.28 -2.13
N MET A 335 22.50 16.86 -1.51
CA MET A 335 21.82 16.23 -0.37
C MET A 335 21.18 14.90 -0.75
N ARG A 336 21.40 13.88 0.08
CA ARG A 336 20.69 12.59 0.00
C ARG A 336 19.53 12.60 0.98
N LEU A 337 18.34 12.36 0.44
CA LEU A 337 17.06 12.37 1.13
C LEU A 337 16.29 11.10 0.78
N ASP A 338 15.47 10.66 1.72
CA ASP A 338 14.49 9.63 1.47
C ASP A 338 13.19 10.31 1.03
N GLY A 339 12.54 9.76 0.02
CA GLY A 339 11.33 10.32 -0.56
C GLY A 339 10.35 9.24 -1.01
N VAL A 340 9.11 9.65 -1.30
CA VAL A 340 8.04 8.75 -1.73
C VAL A 340 7.62 9.11 -3.14
N VAL A 341 7.55 8.12 -4.03
CA VAL A 341 7.09 8.32 -5.41
C VAL A 341 5.61 8.70 -5.39
N THR A 342 5.27 9.92 -5.80
CA THR A 342 3.89 10.41 -5.87
C THR A 342 3.21 10.03 -7.18
N ASN A 343 3.98 9.99 -8.28
CA ASN A 343 3.47 9.70 -9.61
C ASN A 343 4.57 9.20 -10.55
N VAL A 344 4.21 8.34 -11.50
CA VAL A 344 5.12 7.82 -12.53
C VAL A 344 4.60 8.21 -13.90
N ALA A 345 5.38 9.05 -14.61
CA ALA A 345 5.10 9.48 -15.97
C ALA A 345 6.03 8.75 -16.97
N ASN A 346 5.74 8.85 -18.27
CA ASN A 346 6.54 8.17 -19.30
C ASN A 346 7.99 8.69 -19.37
N PHE A 347 8.26 9.90 -18.87
CA PHE A 347 9.58 10.54 -18.91
C PHE A 347 10.32 10.52 -17.56
N GLY A 348 9.74 9.94 -16.51
CA GLY A 348 10.34 9.94 -15.18
C GLY A 348 9.33 9.71 -14.06
N ALA A 349 9.78 9.86 -12.82
CA ALA A 349 8.96 9.75 -11.63
C ALA A 349 9.01 11.03 -10.79
N PHE A 350 7.87 11.40 -10.23
CA PHE A 350 7.75 12.48 -9.26
C PHE A 350 7.91 11.90 -7.86
N VAL A 351 8.78 12.52 -7.06
CA VAL A 351 9.13 12.05 -5.72
C VAL A 351 8.94 13.20 -4.75
N ASP A 352 8.13 12.97 -3.72
CA ASP A 352 8.00 13.87 -2.58
C ASP A 352 9.12 13.59 -1.58
N ILE A 353 9.91 14.62 -1.29
CA ILE A 353 11.03 14.60 -0.33
C ILE A 353 10.73 15.40 0.94
N GLY A 354 9.47 15.80 1.15
CA GLY A 354 9.02 16.49 2.36
C GLY A 354 9.12 18.02 2.30
N VAL A 355 9.39 18.63 1.14
CA VAL A 355 9.50 20.10 0.97
C VAL A 355 8.30 20.75 0.30
N HIS A 356 7.14 20.08 0.32
CA HIS A 356 5.89 20.59 -0.23
C HIS A 356 5.89 20.79 -1.76
N GLN A 357 6.90 20.29 -2.45
CA GLN A 357 7.06 20.33 -3.89
C GLN A 357 7.74 19.06 -4.37
N ASP A 358 7.10 18.35 -5.30
CA ASP A 358 7.65 17.13 -5.86
C ASP A 358 8.89 17.43 -6.68
N GLY A 359 9.94 16.63 -6.46
CA GLY A 359 11.10 16.60 -7.33
C GLY A 359 10.91 15.60 -8.46
N LEU A 360 11.47 15.92 -9.63
CA LEU A 360 11.41 15.05 -10.80
C LEU A 360 12.69 14.22 -10.89
N VAL A 361 12.55 12.90 -10.88
CA VAL A 361 13.59 11.96 -11.30
C VAL A 361 13.33 11.62 -12.77
N HIS A 362 14.17 12.15 -13.67
CA HIS A 362 14.07 11.83 -15.09
C HIS A 362 14.36 10.34 -15.35
N ILE A 363 13.81 9.75 -16.41
CA ILE A 363 13.97 8.31 -16.74
C ILE A 363 15.45 7.85 -16.74
N SER A 364 16.35 8.71 -17.23
CA SER A 364 17.80 8.44 -17.26
C SER A 364 18.48 8.46 -15.90
N HIS A 365 17.78 8.89 -14.84
CA HIS A 365 18.26 9.03 -13.48
C HIS A 365 17.55 8.08 -12.50
N LEU A 366 16.68 7.19 -12.97
CA LEU A 366 15.94 6.21 -12.15
C LEU A 366 16.80 5.01 -11.71
N SER A 367 17.74 4.58 -12.54
CA SER A 367 18.62 3.44 -12.26
C SER A 367 19.97 3.61 -12.94
N ASP A 368 20.98 2.89 -12.45
CA ASP A 368 22.28 2.75 -13.09
C ASP A 368 22.21 1.90 -14.38
N THR A 369 21.13 1.14 -14.57
CA THR A 369 20.82 0.37 -15.79
C THR A 369 19.85 1.11 -16.72
N PHE A 370 19.90 0.79 -18.02
CA PHE A 370 18.98 1.37 -19.00
C PHE A 370 17.55 0.85 -18.77
N ILE A 371 16.63 1.77 -18.53
CA ILE A 371 15.20 1.50 -18.35
C ILE A 371 14.43 2.05 -19.54
N LYS A 372 13.57 1.22 -20.14
CA LYS A 372 12.73 1.62 -21.28
C LYS A 372 11.42 2.28 -20.84
N ASP A 373 10.79 1.79 -19.76
CA ASP A 373 9.60 2.40 -19.15
C ASP A 373 9.85 2.64 -17.64
N PRO A 374 9.69 3.87 -17.13
CA PRO A 374 9.81 4.18 -15.70
C PRO A 374 8.98 3.27 -14.77
N ARG A 375 7.85 2.72 -15.25
CA ARG A 375 6.97 1.83 -14.48
C ARG A 375 7.59 0.48 -14.14
N ASP A 376 8.64 0.08 -14.86
CA ASP A 376 9.38 -1.15 -14.57
C ASP A 376 10.33 -0.97 -13.37
N ALA A 377 10.72 0.27 -13.08
CA ALA A 377 11.71 0.59 -12.05
C ALA A 377 11.07 1.10 -10.74
N VAL A 378 10.00 1.88 -10.84
CA VAL A 378 9.34 2.49 -9.68
C VAL A 378 7.83 2.50 -9.85
N LYS A 379 7.12 2.43 -8.73
CA LYS A 379 5.66 2.51 -8.62
C LYS A 379 5.27 3.65 -7.70
N THR A 380 4.08 4.19 -7.92
CA THR A 380 3.49 5.17 -7.00
C THR A 380 3.38 4.57 -5.59
N GLY A 381 3.89 5.30 -4.60
CA GLY A 381 3.99 4.86 -3.20
C GLY A 381 5.33 4.23 -2.83
N ASP A 382 6.23 3.99 -3.78
CA ASP A 382 7.55 3.43 -3.47
C ASP A 382 8.39 4.43 -2.68
N MET A 383 9.07 3.94 -1.64
CA MET A 383 10.06 4.70 -0.88
C MET A 383 11.42 4.58 -1.56
N VAL A 384 11.96 5.71 -2.00
CA VAL A 384 13.19 5.79 -2.79
C VAL A 384 14.20 6.69 -2.10
N LYS A 385 15.49 6.33 -2.20
CA LYS A 385 16.58 7.22 -1.82
C LYS A 385 16.95 8.07 -3.02
N VAL A 386 16.93 9.39 -2.86
CA VAL A 386 17.21 10.35 -3.93
C VAL A 386 18.32 11.30 -3.52
N LYS A 387 19.14 11.71 -4.49
CA LYS A 387 20.12 12.80 -4.36
C LYS A 387 19.57 14.02 -5.10
N VAL A 388 19.62 15.18 -4.46
CA VAL A 388 19.26 16.46 -5.09
C VAL A 388 20.34 16.83 -6.10
N LEU A 389 19.97 17.00 -7.38
CA LEU A 389 20.89 17.46 -8.43
C LEU A 389 20.87 18.99 -8.54
N GLU A 390 19.67 19.55 -8.63
CA GLU A 390 19.47 20.97 -8.87
C GLU A 390 18.19 21.44 -8.17
N VAL A 391 18.25 22.65 -7.61
CA VAL A 391 17.13 23.31 -6.94
C VAL A 391 16.95 24.68 -7.57
N ASP A 392 15.83 24.88 -8.26
CA ASP A 392 15.40 26.17 -8.79
C ASP A 392 14.27 26.72 -7.92
N VAL A 393 14.64 27.64 -7.02
CA VAL A 393 13.71 28.25 -6.06
C VAL A 393 12.71 29.18 -6.75
N GLU A 394 13.12 29.89 -7.80
CA GLU A 394 12.24 30.82 -8.53
C GLU A 394 11.14 30.07 -9.27
N ARG A 395 11.48 28.94 -9.89
CA ARG A 395 10.52 28.12 -10.65
C ARG A 395 9.89 27.00 -9.83
N LYS A 396 10.28 26.85 -8.55
CA LYS A 396 9.86 25.76 -7.65
C LYS A 396 10.09 24.38 -8.28
N ARG A 397 11.26 24.18 -8.91
CA ARG A 397 11.61 22.91 -9.54
C ARG A 397 12.77 22.27 -8.80
N ILE A 398 12.65 20.97 -8.54
CA ILE A 398 13.68 20.16 -7.90
C ILE A 398 14.01 19.01 -8.84
N SER A 399 15.28 18.90 -9.22
CA SER A 399 15.77 17.79 -10.03
C SER A 399 16.44 16.77 -9.12
N LEU A 400 16.01 15.51 -9.22
CA LEU A 400 16.43 14.42 -8.36
C LEU A 400 17.06 13.29 -9.17
N THR A 401 17.96 12.53 -8.53
CA THR A 401 18.49 11.29 -9.09
C THR A 401 18.44 10.15 -8.08
N MET A 402 18.17 8.94 -8.58
CA MET A 402 18.24 7.69 -7.83
C MET A 402 19.54 6.92 -8.15
N LYS A 403 20.42 7.45 -9.01
CA LYS A 403 21.68 6.81 -9.37
C LYS A 403 22.68 6.89 -8.24
N THR A 404 23.41 5.79 -8.05
CA THR A 404 24.40 5.66 -6.98
C THR A 404 25.70 6.43 -7.31
N ASN A 405 25.98 6.65 -8.60
CA ASN A 405 27.22 7.22 -9.11
C ASN A 405 26.96 8.56 -9.83
N THR A 406 26.93 9.67 -9.09
CA THR A 406 26.71 11.03 -9.65
C THR A 406 27.69 12.06 -9.11
N ASP A 407 28.93 11.66 -8.82
CA ASP A 407 29.99 12.61 -8.43
C ASP A 407 30.81 13.13 -9.63
N ALA A 408 30.38 12.81 -10.86
CA ALA A 408 30.88 13.46 -12.07
C ALA A 408 29.87 14.54 -12.51
N VAL A 409 30.24 15.79 -12.28
CA VAL A 409 29.59 17.00 -12.78
C VAL A 409 29.44 16.94 -14.30
N ASP A 410 28.20 16.82 -14.80
CA ASP A 410 27.89 17.17 -16.18
C ASP A 410 27.86 18.70 -16.28
N ALA A 411 28.94 19.28 -16.81
CA ALA A 411 28.98 20.69 -17.19
C ALA A 411 27.95 20.95 -18.33
N PRO A 412 27.35 22.16 -18.40
CA PRO A 412 26.44 22.48 -19.51
C PRO A 412 27.21 22.43 -20.83
N PRO A 413 26.60 21.98 -21.94
CA PRO A 413 27.29 21.92 -23.22
C PRO A 413 27.70 23.33 -23.66
N GLU A 414 29.00 23.53 -23.83
CA GLU A 414 29.56 24.76 -24.39
C GLU A 414 28.96 25.04 -25.77
N ARG A 415 28.37 26.23 -25.90
CA ARG A 415 28.01 26.79 -27.21
C ARG A 415 29.27 27.03 -28.01
N ASN A 416 29.58 26.07 -28.87
CA ASN A 416 30.64 26.17 -29.86
C ASN A 416 30.35 27.36 -30.79
N SER A 417 31.11 28.43 -30.61
CA SER A 417 31.07 29.64 -31.42
C SER A 417 32.37 29.73 -32.21
N GLN A 418 32.25 30.17 -33.48
CA GLN A 418 33.27 30.34 -34.53
C GLN A 418 33.48 29.07 -35.39
N LYS A 419 33.35 29.04 -36.72
CA LYS A 419 33.58 29.95 -37.87
C LYS A 419 32.67 29.45 -39.03
N GLN A 420 32.34 30.12 -40.14
CA GLN A 420 32.70 31.39 -40.77
C GLN A 420 31.66 31.66 -41.88
N ALA A 421 31.62 32.92 -42.32
CA ALA A 421 30.72 33.48 -43.31
C ALA A 421 30.76 32.80 -44.69
N ASN A 422 29.58 32.64 -45.31
CA ASN A 422 29.36 33.09 -46.69
C ASN A 422 27.87 33.33 -46.96
N LYS A 423 27.51 34.57 -47.30
CA LYS A 423 26.22 34.97 -47.88
C LYS A 423 26.12 34.42 -49.31
N PRO A 424 24.90 34.09 -49.82
CA PRO A 424 24.21 35.10 -50.63
C PRO A 424 22.68 35.19 -50.47
N LYS A 425 22.22 36.45 -50.54
CA LYS A 425 20.98 37.05 -51.08
C LYS A 425 19.58 36.51 -50.72
N GLN A 426 18.78 37.48 -50.26
CA GLN A 426 17.32 37.47 -50.07
C GLN A 426 16.52 37.24 -51.36
N GLN A 427 15.44 36.46 -51.24
CA GLN A 427 14.20 36.65 -52.02
C GLN A 427 12.99 36.55 -51.07
N ALA A 428 11.99 37.38 -51.36
CA ALA A 428 10.79 37.69 -50.59
C ALA A 428 9.76 36.54 -50.54
N PRO A 429 8.76 36.57 -49.62
CA PRO A 429 7.86 35.44 -49.39
C PRO A 429 6.70 35.37 -50.39
N THR A 430 6.49 34.21 -51.00
CA THR A 430 5.29 33.88 -51.78
C THR A 430 4.19 33.36 -50.86
N GLN A 431 3.09 34.11 -50.81
CA GLN A 431 1.84 33.78 -50.12
C GLN A 431 1.11 32.59 -50.75
N GLY A 432 0.25 31.96 -49.96
CA GLY A 432 -0.29 30.62 -50.16
C GLY A 432 -1.21 30.45 -51.37
N LEU A 433 -0.98 29.35 -52.08
CA LEU A 433 -1.80 28.87 -53.20
C LEU A 433 -2.87 27.84 -52.78
N MET A 434 -3.01 27.51 -51.48
CA MET A 434 -4.05 26.57 -51.02
C MET A 434 -5.32 27.23 -50.46
N ALA A 435 -5.31 28.54 -50.16
CA ALA A 435 -6.49 29.23 -49.62
C ALA A 435 -7.52 29.64 -50.70
N ASN A 436 -7.13 29.68 -51.98
CA ASN A 436 -8.00 30.15 -53.08
C ASN A 436 -8.69 29.04 -53.89
N ALA A 437 -8.42 27.76 -53.61
CA ALA A 437 -9.06 26.64 -54.31
C ALA A 437 -10.40 26.21 -53.68
N PHE A 438 -10.60 26.46 -52.37
CA PHE A 438 -11.84 26.06 -51.67
C PHE A 438 -12.98 27.07 -51.81
N ALA A 439 -12.66 28.36 -52.01
CA ALA A 439 -13.67 29.42 -52.12
C ALA A 439 -14.40 29.46 -53.49
N LYS A 440 -13.96 28.68 -54.49
CA LYS A 440 -14.52 28.68 -55.85
C LYS A 440 -15.44 27.50 -56.17
N ALA A 441 -15.63 26.57 -55.22
CA ALA A 441 -16.50 25.39 -55.39
C ALA A 441 -17.89 25.52 -54.72
N LEU A 442 -18.15 26.62 -53.99
CA LEU A 442 -19.41 26.86 -53.25
C LEU A 442 -20.32 27.93 -53.87
N LYS A 443 -20.05 28.33 -55.11
CA LYS A 443 -20.96 29.16 -55.92
C LYS A 443 -21.15 28.56 -57.31
N LYS A 444 -21.99 27.53 -57.39
CA LYS A 444 -22.84 27.27 -58.55
C LYS A 444 -24.07 26.51 -58.12
#